data_AF-A0A2I3S142-F1
#
_entry.id   AF-A0A2I3S142-F1
#
_cell.length_a   1.000
_cell.length_b   1.000
_cell.length_c   1.000
_cell.angle_alpha   90.00
_cell.angle_beta   90.00
_cell.angle_gamma   90.00
#
_symmetry.space_group_name_H-M   'P 1'
#
loop_
_entity.id
_entity.type
_entity.pdbx_description
1 polymer ?
#
loop_
_entity_poly.entity_id
_entity_poly.type
_entity_poly.pdbx_seq_one_letter_code
_entity_poly.pdbx_strand_id
1 'polypeptide(L)'
;DASIYSLMADGTSIVGNKDSPSIWAAVPGKIFVNITPAEVGVLVGKDWSNFFVNGLTLGGQKYTVVPDSLLQDGELTADLHVKSIGGAPTFNVTVTMTAKTLEFDHSIHESKRKDRK
;
A
#
# COMPACT_ATOMS: atom_id res chain seq x y z
N ASP A 1 12.01 -16.08 -6.59
CA ASP A 1 11.52 -16.96 -5.52
C ASP A 1 11.99 -16.47 -4.15
N ALA A 2 13.31 -16.45 -3.86
CA ALA A 2 13.84 -15.99 -2.57
C ALA A 2 13.49 -14.53 -2.17
N SER A 3 13.37 -13.62 -3.14
CA SER A 3 13.01 -12.21 -2.87
C SER A 3 11.59 -12.06 -2.32
N ILE A 4 10.63 -12.82 -2.86
CA ILE A 4 9.21 -12.76 -2.45
C ILE A 4 9.03 -13.26 -1.02
N TYR A 5 9.72 -14.35 -0.65
CA TYR A 5 9.67 -14.89 0.71
C TYR A 5 10.34 -13.99 1.73
N SER A 6 11.45 -13.31 1.37
CA SER A 6 12.07 -12.31 2.25
C SER A 6 11.13 -11.14 2.50
N LEU A 7 10.54 -10.57 1.43
CA LEU A 7 9.57 -9.49 1.52
C LEU A 7 8.32 -9.87 2.33
N MET A 8 7.84 -11.11 2.21
CA MET A 8 6.77 -11.63 3.06
C MET A 8 7.16 -11.72 4.55
N ALA A 9 8.43 -12.00 4.86
CA ALA A 9 8.92 -12.00 6.24
C ALA A 9 8.96 -10.57 6.82
N ASP A 10 9.24 -9.57 5.99
CA ASP A 10 9.20 -8.14 6.34
C ASP A 10 7.77 -7.57 6.41
N GLY A 11 6.76 -8.33 5.97
CA GLY A 11 5.36 -7.91 6.03
C GLY A 11 4.84 -7.27 4.73
N THR A 12 5.64 -7.31 3.67
CA THR A 12 5.34 -6.69 2.38
C THR A 12 4.45 -7.60 1.53
N SER A 13 3.53 -6.99 0.78
CA SER A 13 2.67 -7.69 -0.19
C SER A 13 3.01 -7.27 -1.62
N ILE A 14 3.07 -8.21 -2.55
CA ILE A 14 3.45 -8.00 -3.96
C ILE A 14 2.29 -8.40 -4.87
N VAL A 15 1.93 -7.49 -5.76
CA VAL A 15 0.86 -7.68 -6.75
C VAL A 15 1.46 -7.46 -8.14
N GLY A 16 1.33 -8.44 -9.03
CA GLY A 16 1.68 -8.28 -10.43
C GLY A 16 0.67 -7.39 -11.14
N ASN A 17 1.13 -6.39 -11.87
CA ASN A 17 0.27 -5.46 -12.62
C ASN A 17 0.28 -5.67 -14.14
N LYS A 18 1.18 -6.51 -14.64
CA LYS A 18 1.41 -6.71 -16.06
C LYS A 18 0.38 -7.70 -16.65
N ASP A 19 -0.40 -7.25 -17.62
CA ASP A 19 -1.48 -7.95 -18.35
C ASP A 19 -2.73 -8.32 -17.54
N SER A 20 -2.58 -8.88 -16.34
CA SER A 20 -3.71 -9.24 -15.47
C SER A 20 -3.34 -9.03 -14.01
N PRO A 21 -3.98 -8.05 -13.32
CA PRO A 21 -3.68 -7.76 -11.94
C PRO A 21 -3.94 -8.98 -11.06
N SER A 22 -2.88 -9.49 -10.44
CA SER A 22 -2.90 -10.72 -9.64
C SER A 22 -1.98 -10.60 -8.43
N ILE A 23 -2.45 -11.06 -7.26
CA ILE A 23 -1.66 -11.06 -6.03
C ILE A 23 -0.61 -12.17 -6.16
N TRP A 24 0.67 -11.81 -6.14
CA TRP A 24 1.79 -12.75 -6.20
C TRP A 24 2.21 -13.19 -4.80
N ALA A 25 2.11 -12.29 -3.84
CA ALA A 25 2.38 -12.54 -2.43
C ALA A 25 1.60 -11.56 -1.56
N ALA A 26 0.93 -12.05 -0.53
CA ALA A 26 0.39 -11.19 0.52
C ALA A 26 0.48 -11.91 1.87
N VAL A 27 0.67 -11.15 2.94
CA VAL A 27 0.64 -11.71 4.28
C VAL A 27 -0.81 -12.03 4.67
N PRO A 28 -1.13 -13.29 5.02
CA PRO A 28 -2.49 -13.67 5.40
C PRO A 28 -2.93 -12.90 6.66
N GLY A 29 -4.19 -12.47 6.67
CA GLY A 29 -4.76 -11.67 7.77
C GLY A 29 -4.43 -10.18 7.73
N LYS A 30 -3.78 -9.70 6.66
CA LYS A 30 -3.62 -8.26 6.38
C LYS A 30 -4.63 -7.80 5.32
N ILE A 31 -4.98 -6.53 5.39
CA ILE A 31 -5.81 -5.76 4.45
C ILE A 31 -5.45 -5.96 2.97
N PHE A 32 -4.16 -6.17 2.66
CA PHE A 32 -3.68 -6.32 1.28
C PHE A 32 -4.16 -7.60 0.58
N VAL A 33 -4.51 -8.65 1.33
CA VAL A 33 -5.09 -9.87 0.75
C VAL A 33 -6.51 -9.65 0.23
N ASN A 34 -7.19 -8.62 0.73
CA ASN A 34 -8.55 -8.26 0.36
C ASN A 34 -8.63 -7.27 -0.80
N ILE A 35 -7.48 -6.85 -1.34
CA ILE A 35 -7.43 -5.92 -2.47
C ILE A 35 -7.92 -6.64 -3.73
N THR A 36 -8.85 -5.98 -4.41
CA THR A 36 -9.45 -6.47 -5.64
C THR A 36 -8.62 -6.11 -6.87
N PRO A 37 -8.68 -6.89 -7.96
CA PRO A 37 -8.00 -6.54 -9.21
C PRO A 37 -8.41 -5.16 -9.76
N ALA A 38 -9.64 -4.70 -9.47
CA ALA A 38 -10.12 -3.38 -9.83
C ALA A 38 -9.37 -2.27 -9.08
N GLU A 39 -9.17 -2.42 -7.77
CA GLU A 39 -8.37 -1.49 -6.95
C GLU A 39 -6.91 -1.44 -7.40
N VAL A 40 -6.35 -2.58 -7.80
CA VAL A 40 -5.01 -2.66 -8.42
C VAL A 40 -4.99 -1.89 -9.74
N GLY A 41 -5.99 -2.10 -10.61
CA GLY A 41 -6.08 -1.37 -11.89
C GLY A 41 -6.15 0.15 -11.71
N VAL A 42 -6.81 0.61 -10.64
CA VAL A 42 -6.89 2.02 -10.25
C VAL A 42 -5.51 2.56 -9.84
N LEU A 43 -4.72 1.79 -9.08
CA LEU A 43 -3.33 2.13 -8.71
C LEU A 43 -2.37 2.13 -9.91
N VAL A 44 -2.54 1.23 -10.88
CA VAL A 44 -1.74 1.20 -12.11
C VAL A 44 -2.17 2.30 -13.08
N GLY A 45 -3.36 2.86 -12.88
CA GLY A 45 -3.90 3.97 -13.66
C GLY A 45 -3.08 5.25 -13.55
N LYS A 46 -3.32 6.19 -14.46
CA LYS A 46 -2.62 7.49 -14.49
C LYS A 46 -3.27 8.56 -13.59
N ASP A 47 -4.33 8.20 -12.87
CA ASP A 47 -5.18 9.11 -12.10
C ASP A 47 -4.74 9.31 -10.64
N TRP A 48 -3.44 9.13 -10.36
CA TRP A 48 -2.87 9.37 -9.03
C TRP A 48 -3.18 10.77 -8.50
N SER A 49 -3.23 11.77 -9.39
CA SER A 49 -3.65 13.14 -9.09
C SER A 49 -5.02 13.20 -8.40
N ASN A 50 -5.95 12.33 -8.79
CA ASN A 50 -7.28 12.27 -8.22
C ASN A 50 -7.29 11.63 -6.82
N PHE A 51 -6.38 10.68 -6.54
CA PHE A 51 -6.30 10.04 -5.23
C PHE A 51 -5.77 10.97 -4.15
N PHE A 52 -4.93 11.95 -4.49
CA PHE A 52 -4.50 12.96 -3.52
C PHE A 52 -5.67 13.82 -3.01
N VAL A 53 -6.71 14.01 -3.83
CA VAL A 53 -7.86 14.85 -3.49
C VAL A 53 -8.99 14.02 -2.88
N ASN A 54 -9.34 12.90 -3.50
CA ASN A 54 -10.48 12.07 -3.09
C ASN A 54 -10.12 10.98 -2.07
N GLY A 55 -8.82 10.66 -1.94
CA GLY A 55 -8.32 9.47 -1.26
C GLY A 55 -8.42 8.23 -2.14
N LEU A 56 -7.82 7.14 -1.65
CA LEU A 56 -7.84 5.83 -2.27
C LEU A 56 -8.61 4.85 -1.37
N THR A 57 -9.32 3.88 -1.93
CA THR A 57 -9.92 2.78 -1.16
C THR A 57 -9.23 1.49 -1.54
N LEU A 58 -8.71 0.75 -0.54
CA LEU A 58 -8.08 -0.56 -0.71
C LEU A 58 -8.66 -1.54 0.30
N GLY A 59 -9.14 -2.69 -0.16
CA GLY A 59 -9.67 -3.74 0.72
C GLY A 59 -10.82 -3.26 1.62
N GLY A 60 -11.59 -2.26 1.17
CA GLY A 60 -12.67 -1.64 1.94
C GLY A 60 -12.23 -0.63 3.01
N GLN A 61 -10.95 -0.23 3.04
CA GLN A 61 -10.44 0.83 3.90
C GLN A 61 -10.07 2.06 3.08
N LYS A 62 -10.35 3.26 3.61
CA LYS A 62 -10.02 4.53 2.95
C LYS A 62 -8.66 5.04 3.42
N TYR A 63 -7.80 5.32 2.45
CA TYR A 63 -6.45 5.83 2.60
C TYR A 63 -6.35 7.24 2.03
N THR A 64 -5.51 8.05 2.65
CA THR A 64 -5.04 9.33 2.10
C THR A 64 -3.73 9.06 1.39
N VAL A 65 -3.66 9.35 0.09
CA VAL A 65 -2.41 9.22 -0.65
C VAL A 65 -1.56 10.46 -0.39
N VAL A 66 -0.29 10.23 -0.07
CA VAL A 66 0.73 11.24 0.14
C VAL A 66 1.83 10.93 -0.88
N PRO A 67 2.08 11.82 -1.85
CA PRO A 67 3.14 11.59 -2.82
C PRO A 67 4.48 11.72 -2.11
N ASP A 68 5.22 10.62 -2.02
CA ASP A 68 6.61 10.66 -1.59
C ASP A 68 7.44 11.03 -2.83
N SER A 69 8.19 12.13 -2.79
CA SER A 69 8.70 12.85 -3.98
C SER A 69 9.78 12.12 -4.79
N LEU A 70 9.94 10.81 -4.65
CA LEU A 70 10.96 10.00 -5.31
C LEU A 70 10.40 9.30 -6.56
N LEU A 71 10.12 10.08 -7.61
CA LEU A 71 10.06 9.52 -8.97
C LEU A 71 11.50 9.26 -9.43
N GLN A 72 12.09 8.16 -8.98
CA GLN A 72 13.42 7.76 -9.43
C GLN A 72 13.25 6.75 -10.57
N ASP A 73 13.66 7.15 -11.78
CA ASP A 73 13.88 6.29 -12.94
C ASP A 73 12.82 5.20 -13.22
N GLY A 74 11.53 5.59 -13.24
CA GLY A 74 10.43 4.69 -13.65
C GLY A 74 9.82 3.86 -12.52
N GLU A 75 10.25 4.04 -11.28
CA GLU A 75 9.53 3.60 -10.09
C GLU A 75 8.80 4.78 -9.43
N LEU A 76 7.55 4.55 -9.01
CA LEU A 76 6.73 5.53 -8.31
C LEU A 76 6.49 5.02 -6.90
N THR A 77 6.95 5.77 -5.91
CA THR A 77 6.70 5.48 -4.49
C THR A 77 5.70 6.48 -3.94
N ALA A 78 4.70 5.99 -3.19
CA ALA A 78 3.71 6.83 -2.56
C ALA A 78 3.29 6.25 -1.21
N ASP A 79 3.16 7.11 -0.20
CA ASP A 79 2.68 6.71 1.12
C ASP A 79 1.17 6.83 1.21
N LEU A 80 0.55 5.86 1.86
CA LEU A 80 -0.87 5.79 2.13
C LEU A 80 -1.09 5.84 3.63
N HIS A 81 -1.75 6.89 4.09
CA HIS A 81 -2.11 7.05 5.49
C HIS A 81 -3.56 6.59 5.70
N VAL A 82 -3.78 5.62 6.58
CA VAL A 82 -5.14 5.25 6.98
C VAL A 82 -5.73 6.36 7.86
N LYS A 83 -6.96 6.78 7.56
CA LYS A 83 -7.67 7.76 8.39
C LYS A 83 -8.30 7.02 9.57
N SER A 84 -7.79 7.20 10.78
CA SER A 84 -8.40 6.61 11.98
C SER A 84 -9.84 7.07 12.13
N ILE A 85 -10.76 6.11 12.22
CA ILE A 85 -12.16 6.35 12.55
C ILE A 85 -12.35 5.93 14.01
N GLY A 86 -12.77 6.85 14.86
CA GLY A 86 -13.11 6.54 16.25
C GLY A 86 -11.94 6.22 17.18
N GLY A 87 -10.71 6.64 16.87
CA GLY A 87 -9.54 6.42 17.73
C GLY A 87 -8.83 5.07 17.51
N ALA A 88 -9.17 4.35 16.44
CA ALA A 88 -8.43 3.19 15.97
C ALA A 88 -6.96 3.54 15.64
N PRO A 89 -6.01 2.60 15.78
CA PRO A 89 -4.62 2.85 15.43
C PRO A 89 -4.48 3.22 13.95
N THR A 90 -3.79 4.33 13.66
CA THR A 90 -3.36 4.68 12.31
C THR A 90 -2.09 3.92 11.97
N PHE A 91 -2.02 3.37 10.76
CA PHE A 91 -0.81 2.81 10.17
C PHE A 91 -0.56 3.50 8.83
N ASN A 92 0.71 3.53 8.45
CA ASN A 92 1.14 4.03 7.16
C ASN A 92 1.45 2.82 6.28
N VAL A 93 1.23 2.97 4.99
CA VAL A 93 1.51 1.94 4.00
C VAL A 93 2.28 2.60 2.89
N THR A 94 3.50 2.14 2.65
CA THR A 94 4.26 2.62 1.50
C THR A 94 3.94 1.74 0.30
N VAL A 95 3.59 2.36 -0.82
CA VAL A 95 3.31 1.67 -2.08
C VAL A 95 4.41 1.99 -3.06
N THR A 96 5.09 0.96 -3.54
CA THR A 96 6.11 1.07 -4.58
C THR A 96 5.56 0.45 -5.86
N MET A 97 5.36 1.28 -6.88
CA MET A 97 4.95 0.85 -8.20
C MET A 97 6.17 0.76 -9.10
N THR A 98 6.42 -0.44 -9.61
CA THR A 98 7.44 -0.73 -10.60
C THR A 98 6.80 -0.98 -11.96
N ALA A 99 7.61 -1.11 -13.00
CA ALA A 99 7.16 -1.43 -14.35
C ALA A 99 6.39 -2.78 -14.48
N LYS A 100 6.44 -3.65 -13.46
CA LYS A 100 5.83 -4.99 -13.50
C LYS A 100 5.02 -5.36 -12.26
N THR A 101 5.25 -4.69 -11.14
CA THR A 101 4.70 -5.06 -9.83
C THR A 101 4.30 -3.83 -9.03
N LEU A 102 3.39 -4.04 -8.07
CA LEU A 102 3.02 -3.13 -7.01
C LEU A 102 3.39 -3.79 -5.68
N GLU A 103 4.22 -3.14 -4.89
CA GLU A 103 4.65 -3.60 -3.58
C GLU A 103 3.99 -2.72 -2.52
N PHE A 104 3.45 -3.35 -1.48
CA PHE A 104 2.78 -2.69 -0.36
C PHE A 104 3.53 -3.04 0.92
N ASP A 105 4.23 -2.07 1.48
CA ASP A 105 4.89 -2.18 2.76
C ASP A 105 3.99 -1.70 3.88
N HIS A 106 3.69 -2.57 4.84
CA HIS A 106 2.88 -2.21 6.00
C HIS A 106 3.76 -1.83 7.18
N SER A 107 4.22 -0.60 7.18
CA SER A 107 4.94 -0.01 8.30
C SER A 107 3.96 0.39 9.42
N ILE A 108 3.78 -0.51 10.40
CA ILE A 108 3.15 -0.14 11.68
C ILE A 108 4.12 0.76 12.42
N HIS A 109 4.02 2.07 12.22
CA HIS A 109 4.56 3.00 13.19
C HIS A 109 3.68 2.88 14.44
N GLU A 110 4.04 1.99 15.36
CA GLU A 110 3.47 1.95 16.70
C GLU A 110 3.81 3.30 17.34
N SER A 111 2.91 4.29 17.17
CA SER A 111 2.94 5.50 17.96
C SER A 111 2.75 5.04 19.38
N LYS A 112 3.87 4.79 20.08
CA LYS A 112 3.94 4.59 21.52
C LYS A 112 3.16 5.77 22.10
N ARG A 113 1.89 5.57 22.45
CA ARG A 113 1.24 6.43 23.44
C ARG A 113 2.12 6.28 24.65
N LYS A 114 2.99 7.26 24.85
CA LYS A 114 3.74 7.43 26.07
C LYS A 114 2.68 7.82 27.08
N ASP A 115 2.09 6.83 27.74
CA ASP A 115 1.31 7.01 28.96
C ASP A 115 2.18 7.83 29.92
N ARG A 116 1.96 9.14 29.91
CA ARG A 116 2.50 10.05 30.92
C ARG A 116 1.69 9.77 32.18
N LYS A 117 2.26 8.95 33.04
CA LYS A 117 1.91 8.90 34.46
C LYS A 117 2.51 10.09 35.19
#